data_AF-A0AA35QRZ1-F1
#
_entry.id   AF-A0AA35QRZ1-F1
#
_cell.length_a   1.000
_cell.length_b   1.000
_cell.length_c   1.000
_cell.angle_alpha   90.00
_cell.angle_beta   90.00
_cell.angle_gamma   90.00
#
_symmetry.space_group_name_H-M   'P 1'
#
loop_
_entity.id
_entity.type
_entity.pdbx_description
1 polymer ?
#
loop_
_entity_poly.entity_id
_entity_poly.type
_entity_poly.pdbx_seq_one_letter_code
_entity_poly.pdbx_strand_id
1 'polypeptide(L)'
;MLLQMVIFRYVEDKDVFQKFYSKLLAKRLVQQNSASDDAEASMISKLKQACGFEYTSKLQRMFQDMSLSKDLNERFKNRIATSGEPLDVDFSINVLSSGSWPFQQGPPFALPLELQKSQRRFVEFYSTQHNGRKLNWLYHLSKGELVTHCFKNRYTLQASTYQMAVLLLFNNHVTIRLGDFESVTQLKPVRCLY
;
A
#
# COMPACT_ATOMS: atom_id res chain seq x y z
N MET A 1 -24.21 13.67 -2.59
CA MET A 1 -23.21 13.76 -3.69
C MET A 1 -23.46 14.94 -4.66
N LEU A 2 -24.69 15.23 -5.13
CA LEU A 2 -24.95 16.36 -6.04
C LEU A 2 -24.57 17.73 -5.44
N LEU A 3 -24.85 17.96 -4.14
CA LEU A 3 -24.49 19.19 -3.43
C LEU A 3 -22.98 19.46 -3.37
N GLN A 4 -22.14 18.41 -3.34
CA GLN A 4 -20.69 18.57 -3.29
C GLN A 4 -20.13 19.20 -4.56
N MET A 5 -20.70 18.86 -5.73
CA MET A 5 -20.32 19.48 -7.00
C MET A 5 -20.85 20.89 -7.17
N VAL A 6 -21.96 21.24 -6.52
CA VAL A 6 -22.46 22.63 -6.51
C VAL A 6 -21.50 23.51 -5.70
N ILE A 7 -21.13 23.08 -4.49
CA ILE A 7 -20.17 23.80 -3.64
C ILE A 7 -18.80 23.91 -4.32
N PHE A 8 -18.34 22.84 -4.99
CA PHE A 8 -17.07 22.83 -5.71
C PHE A 8 -16.96 23.91 -6.80
N ARG A 9 -18.07 24.36 -7.40
CA ARG A 9 -18.03 25.46 -8.39
C ARG A 9 -17.60 26.80 -7.78
N TYR A 10 -17.83 26.98 -6.48
CA TYR A 10 -17.47 28.19 -5.74
C TYR A 10 -16.07 28.13 -5.13
N VAL A 11 -15.34 27.01 -5.31
CA VAL A 11 -13.94 26.91 -4.88
C VAL A 11 -13.08 27.61 -5.92
N GLU A 12 -12.39 28.66 -5.49
CA GLU A 12 -11.45 29.42 -6.33
C GLU A 12 -10.15 28.62 -6.55
N ASP A 13 -9.54 28.11 -5.47
CA ASP A 13 -8.28 27.35 -5.52
C ASP A 13 -8.48 25.86 -5.82
N LYS A 14 -8.85 25.55 -7.08
CA LYS A 14 -9.13 24.18 -7.52
C LYS A 14 -7.88 23.28 -7.50
N ASP A 15 -6.71 23.82 -7.75
CA ASP A 15 -5.43 23.09 -7.69
C ASP A 15 -5.10 22.63 -6.26
N VAL A 16 -5.37 23.47 -5.26
CA VAL A 16 -5.25 23.13 -3.83
C VAL A 16 -6.21 22.00 -3.48
N PHE A 17 -7.47 22.11 -3.91
CA PHE A 17 -8.44 21.02 -3.74
C PHE A 17 -7.95 19.73 -4.39
N GLN A 18 -7.48 19.78 -5.63
CA GLN A 18 -6.99 18.61 -6.38
C GLN A 18 -5.87 17.89 -5.61
N LYS A 19 -4.92 18.65 -5.05
CA LYS A 19 -3.80 18.12 -4.28
C LYS A 19 -4.27 17.36 -3.04
N PHE A 20 -5.18 17.96 -2.25
CA PHE A 20 -5.72 17.30 -1.07
C PHE A 20 -6.62 16.13 -1.41
N TYR A 21 -7.49 16.27 -2.41
CA TYR A 21 -8.38 15.21 -2.87
C TYR A 21 -7.58 14.00 -3.36
N SER A 22 -6.55 14.22 -4.18
CA SER A 22 -5.64 13.17 -4.67
C SER A 22 -4.97 12.43 -3.51
N LYS A 23 -4.45 13.16 -2.51
CA LYS A 23 -3.84 12.55 -1.32
C LYS A 23 -4.83 11.69 -0.53
N LEU A 24 -6.05 12.16 -0.32
CA LEU A 24 -7.08 11.43 0.42
C LEU A 24 -7.58 10.21 -0.36
N LEU A 25 -7.80 10.35 -1.67
CA LEU A 25 -8.17 9.24 -2.54
C LEU A 25 -7.09 8.15 -2.53
N ALA A 26 -5.81 8.54 -2.68
CA ALA A 26 -4.68 7.61 -2.67
C ALA A 26 -4.68 6.74 -1.42
N LYS A 27 -4.89 7.37 -0.26
CA LYS A 27 -4.96 6.67 1.03
C LYS A 27 -6.13 5.68 1.06
N ARG A 28 -7.33 6.08 0.62
CA ARG A 28 -8.50 5.18 0.60
C ARG A 28 -8.30 3.98 -0.32
N LEU A 29 -7.76 4.20 -1.52
CA LEU A 29 -7.50 3.14 -2.50
C LEU A 29 -6.49 2.10 -1.98
N VAL A 30 -5.33 2.54 -1.48
CA VAL A 30 -4.32 1.61 -0.95
C VAL A 30 -4.79 0.87 0.30
N GLN A 31 -5.54 1.55 1.17
CA GLN A 31 -6.05 0.93 2.40
C GLN A 31 -7.28 0.05 2.17
N GLN A 32 -7.87 0.08 0.96
CA GLN A 32 -9.15 -0.55 0.60
C GLN A 32 -10.30 -0.08 1.51
N ASN A 33 -10.28 1.19 1.89
CA ASN A 33 -11.27 1.81 2.78
C ASN A 33 -12.31 2.65 2.00
N SER A 34 -12.45 2.42 0.70
CA SER A 34 -13.49 3.06 -0.10
C SER A 34 -14.85 2.43 0.21
N ALA A 35 -15.87 3.26 0.45
CA ALA A 35 -17.23 2.78 0.69
C ALA A 35 -17.87 2.16 -0.57
N SER A 36 -17.49 2.66 -1.75
CA SER A 36 -17.96 2.17 -3.05
C SER A 36 -17.02 2.63 -4.15
N ASP A 37 -16.53 1.70 -4.96
CA ASP A 37 -15.71 1.99 -6.14
C ASP A 37 -16.51 2.81 -7.17
N ASP A 38 -17.81 2.55 -7.32
CA ASP A 38 -18.71 3.29 -8.21
C ASP A 38 -18.89 4.75 -7.77
N ALA A 39 -18.98 4.99 -6.46
CA ALA A 39 -19.09 6.34 -5.93
C ALA A 39 -17.83 7.18 -6.22
N GLU A 40 -16.66 6.57 -6.07
CA GLU A 40 -15.38 7.22 -6.39
C GLU A 40 -15.23 7.48 -7.89
N ALA A 41 -15.59 6.49 -8.74
CA ALA A 41 -15.59 6.64 -10.19
C ALA A 41 -16.57 7.74 -10.65
N SER A 42 -17.76 7.80 -10.06
CA SER A 42 -18.76 8.85 -10.31
C SER A 42 -18.22 10.23 -9.94
N MET A 43 -17.54 10.35 -8.80
CA MET A 43 -16.93 11.60 -8.36
C MET A 43 -15.84 12.08 -9.32
N ILE A 44 -14.96 11.18 -9.78
CA ILE A 44 -13.92 11.51 -10.76
C ILE A 44 -14.55 11.94 -12.10
N SER A 45 -15.61 11.25 -12.55
CA SER A 45 -16.32 11.61 -13.78
C SER A 45 -16.91 13.04 -13.71
N LYS A 46 -17.49 13.41 -12.56
CA LYS A 46 -18.02 14.76 -12.34
C LYS A 46 -16.91 15.82 -12.29
N LEU A 47 -15.79 15.53 -11.64
CA LEU A 47 -14.62 16.42 -11.64
C LEU A 47 -14.07 16.61 -13.06
N LYS A 48 -14.04 15.53 -13.87
CA LYS A 48 -13.62 15.59 -15.28
C LYS A 48 -14.55 16.48 -16.11
N GLN A 49 -15.86 16.38 -15.91
CA GLN A 49 -16.83 17.24 -16.59
C GLN A 49 -16.67 18.71 -16.19
N ALA A 50 -16.36 19.00 -14.92
CA ALA A 50 -16.25 20.36 -14.41
C ALA A 50 -14.90 21.04 -14.68
N CYS A 51 -13.80 20.29 -14.73
CA CYS A 51 -12.42 20.83 -14.80
C CYS A 51 -11.58 20.28 -15.95
N GLY A 52 -12.12 19.36 -16.75
CA GLY A 52 -11.44 18.79 -17.90
C GLY A 52 -10.59 17.55 -17.56
N PHE A 53 -10.06 16.94 -18.62
CA PHE A 53 -9.32 15.68 -18.56
C PHE A 53 -8.01 15.80 -17.76
N GLU A 54 -7.20 16.82 -18.06
CA GLU A 54 -5.89 17.04 -17.43
C GLU A 54 -5.97 17.12 -15.90
N TYR A 55 -7.02 17.76 -15.38
CA TYR A 55 -7.28 17.88 -13.95
C TYR A 55 -7.51 16.52 -13.26
N THR A 56 -8.11 15.56 -13.97
CA THR A 56 -8.41 14.23 -13.40
C THR A 56 -7.45 13.13 -13.82
N SER A 57 -6.50 13.41 -14.72
CA SER A 57 -5.58 12.43 -15.33
C SER A 57 -4.92 11.52 -14.29
N LYS A 58 -4.33 12.10 -13.24
CA LYS A 58 -3.70 11.35 -12.13
C LYS A 58 -4.69 10.50 -11.34
N LEU A 59 -5.89 11.03 -11.04
CA LEU A 59 -6.92 10.29 -10.30
C LEU A 59 -7.41 9.07 -11.08
N GLN A 60 -7.63 9.25 -12.38
CA GLN A 60 -8.00 8.16 -13.28
C GLN A 60 -6.89 7.11 -13.37
N ARG A 61 -5.63 7.56 -13.43
CA ARG A 61 -4.49 6.65 -13.45
C ARG A 61 -4.36 5.84 -12.15
N MET A 62 -4.66 6.44 -11.00
CA MET A 62 -4.69 5.71 -9.72
C MET A 62 -5.72 4.57 -9.73
N PHE A 63 -6.92 4.79 -10.28
CA PHE A 63 -7.93 3.73 -10.48
C PHE A 63 -7.43 2.62 -11.40
N GLN A 64 -6.83 3.00 -12.54
CA GLN A 64 -6.27 2.04 -13.47
C GLN A 64 -5.18 1.18 -12.83
N ASP A 65 -4.28 1.78 -12.05
CA ASP A 65 -3.22 1.05 -11.35
C ASP A 65 -3.80 0.05 -10.32
N MET A 66 -4.93 0.38 -9.66
CA MET A 66 -5.63 -0.57 -8.77
C MET A 66 -6.20 -1.77 -9.51
N SER A 67 -6.87 -1.56 -10.64
CA SER A 67 -7.40 -2.66 -11.46
C SER A 67 -6.27 -3.54 -12.02
N LEU A 68 -5.22 -2.93 -12.57
CA LEU A 68 -4.05 -3.66 -13.07
C LEU A 68 -3.36 -4.46 -11.97
N SER A 69 -3.34 -3.94 -10.74
CA SER A 69 -2.79 -4.65 -9.58
C SER A 69 -3.63 -5.89 -9.21
N LYS A 70 -4.96 -5.82 -9.30
CA LYS A 70 -5.84 -6.98 -9.09
C LYS A 70 -5.50 -8.10 -10.09
N ASP A 71 -5.47 -7.78 -11.38
CA ASP A 71 -5.11 -8.73 -12.45
C ASP A 71 -3.71 -9.32 -12.25
N LEU A 72 -2.76 -8.48 -11.83
CA LEU A 72 -1.38 -8.90 -11.58
C LEU A 72 -1.29 -9.89 -10.41
N ASN A 73 -2.06 -9.66 -9.34
CA ASN A 73 -2.12 -10.58 -8.19
C ASN A 73 -2.71 -11.94 -8.58
N GLU A 74 -3.77 -11.97 -9.40
CA GLU A 74 -4.35 -13.23 -9.88
C GLU A 74 -3.36 -14.04 -10.71
N ARG A 75 -2.67 -13.38 -11.64
CA ARG A 75 -1.60 -14.02 -12.45
C ARG A 75 -0.46 -14.53 -11.58
N PHE A 76 -0.07 -13.76 -10.56
CA PHE A 76 0.97 -14.18 -9.62
C PHE A 76 0.54 -15.41 -8.81
N LYS A 77 -0.68 -15.40 -8.25
CA LYS A 77 -1.26 -16.54 -7.53
C LYS A 77 -1.28 -17.81 -8.39
N ASN A 78 -1.70 -17.70 -9.65
CA ASN A 78 -1.70 -18.82 -10.59
C ASN A 78 -0.29 -19.35 -10.86
N ARG A 79 0.71 -18.48 -11.04
CA ARG A 79 2.11 -18.89 -11.23
C ARG A 79 2.68 -19.60 -10.01
N ILE A 80 2.37 -19.13 -8.81
CA ILE A 80 2.82 -19.79 -7.57
C ILE A 80 2.19 -21.18 -7.45
N ALA A 81 0.89 -21.29 -7.71
CA ALA A 81 0.18 -22.57 -7.66
C ALA A 81 0.74 -23.63 -8.62
N THR A 82 1.24 -23.23 -9.79
CA THR A 82 1.84 -24.15 -10.77
C THR A 82 3.34 -24.39 -10.57
N SER A 83 4.02 -23.58 -9.75
CA SER A 83 5.47 -23.68 -9.56
C SER A 83 5.92 -24.83 -8.66
N GLY A 84 5.01 -25.50 -7.95
CA GLY A 84 5.33 -26.54 -6.97
C GLY A 84 5.94 -26.01 -5.66
N GLU A 85 6.21 -24.71 -5.57
CA GLU A 85 6.79 -24.04 -4.40
C GLU A 85 5.80 -22.99 -3.84
N PRO A 86 4.97 -23.34 -2.85
CA PRO A 86 4.05 -22.39 -2.25
C PRO A 86 4.79 -21.30 -1.45
N LEU A 87 4.12 -20.16 -1.30
CA LEU A 87 4.55 -19.11 -0.37
C LEU A 87 4.25 -19.52 1.07
N ASP A 88 5.06 -19.00 2.00
CA ASP A 88 4.90 -19.29 3.43
C ASP A 88 3.76 -18.46 4.05
N VAL A 89 3.38 -17.37 3.38
CA VAL A 89 2.32 -16.43 3.79
C VAL A 89 1.43 -16.06 2.60
N ASP A 90 0.16 -15.76 2.86
CA ASP A 90 -0.69 -15.13 1.84
C ASP A 90 -0.11 -13.75 1.46
N PHE A 91 -0.14 -13.44 0.17
CA PHE A 91 0.56 -12.30 -0.38
C PHE A 91 -0.29 -11.61 -1.45
N SER A 92 -0.40 -10.30 -1.32
CA SER A 92 -1.00 -9.42 -2.32
C SER A 92 -0.21 -8.12 -2.39
N ILE A 93 -0.19 -7.50 -3.56
CA ILE A 93 0.57 -6.27 -3.80
C ILE A 93 -0.17 -5.31 -4.73
N ASN A 94 -0.01 -4.02 -4.46
CA ASN A 94 -0.44 -2.96 -5.37
C ASN A 94 0.78 -2.32 -6.04
N VAL A 95 0.86 -2.42 -7.37
CA VAL A 95 1.92 -1.81 -8.17
C VAL A 95 1.44 -0.47 -8.71
N LEU A 96 2.11 0.61 -8.30
CA LEU A 96 1.66 1.99 -8.51
C LEU A 96 2.60 2.74 -9.46
N SER A 97 2.05 3.60 -10.32
CA SER A 97 2.85 4.48 -11.17
C SER A 97 3.41 5.68 -10.40
N SER A 98 4.73 5.83 -10.32
CA SER A 98 5.38 6.86 -9.49
C SER A 98 4.92 8.31 -9.75
N GLY A 99 4.55 8.65 -10.99
CA GLY A 99 4.12 10.01 -11.36
C GLY A 99 2.67 10.37 -10.98
N SER A 100 1.84 9.38 -10.65
CA SER A 100 0.39 9.60 -10.43
C SER A 100 0.01 9.57 -8.96
N TRP A 101 0.83 8.95 -8.12
CA TRP A 101 0.55 8.74 -6.70
C TRP A 101 1.31 9.74 -5.83
N PRO A 102 0.67 10.38 -4.84
CA PRO A 102 1.29 11.41 -4.01
C PRO A 102 2.14 10.85 -2.86
N PHE A 103 2.54 9.57 -2.93
CA PHE A 103 3.31 8.93 -1.87
C PHE A 103 4.79 9.26 -1.96
N GLN A 104 5.41 9.40 -0.79
CA GLN A 104 6.84 9.62 -0.64
C GLN A 104 7.51 8.33 -0.19
N GLN A 105 8.82 8.23 -0.42
CA GLN A 105 9.60 7.10 0.09
C GLN A 105 9.56 7.10 1.62
N GLY A 106 9.38 5.91 2.22
CA GLY A 106 9.46 5.75 3.67
C GLY A 106 10.91 5.77 4.18
N PRO A 107 11.12 5.75 5.51
CA PRO A 107 12.45 5.56 6.08
C PRO A 107 13.08 4.23 5.62
N PRO A 108 14.42 4.10 5.70
CA PRO A 108 15.09 2.81 5.54
C PRO A 108 14.44 1.74 6.41
N PHE A 109 14.27 0.55 5.85
CA PHE A 109 13.58 -0.54 6.51
C PHE A 109 14.09 -1.88 5.98
N ALA A 110 14.47 -2.75 6.91
CA ALA A 110 14.78 -4.14 6.62
C ALA A 110 13.52 -4.99 6.78
N LEU A 111 13.10 -5.64 5.69
CA LEU A 111 11.93 -6.50 5.69
C LEU A 111 12.19 -7.78 6.52
N PRO A 112 11.26 -8.19 7.42
CA PRO A 112 11.38 -9.44 8.17
C PRO A 112 11.55 -10.66 7.26
N LEU A 113 12.34 -11.63 7.71
CA LEU A 113 12.73 -12.80 6.94
C LEU A 113 11.52 -13.56 6.38
N GLU A 114 10.47 -13.67 7.19
CA GLU A 114 9.20 -14.34 6.88
C GLU A 114 8.52 -13.75 5.64
N LEU A 115 8.74 -12.46 5.34
CA LEU A 115 8.13 -11.77 4.21
C LEU A 115 9.06 -11.70 2.97
N GLN A 116 10.35 -11.96 3.15
CA GLN A 116 11.36 -11.83 2.08
C GLN A 116 11.14 -12.82 0.94
N LYS A 117 10.71 -14.07 1.24
CA LYS A 117 10.44 -15.08 0.20
C LYS A 117 9.36 -14.59 -0.77
N SER A 118 8.22 -14.13 -0.25
CA SER A 118 7.12 -13.62 -1.06
C SER A 118 7.53 -12.40 -1.89
N GLN A 119 8.29 -11.48 -1.28
CA GLN A 119 8.83 -10.33 -2.00
C GLN A 119 9.73 -10.74 -3.16
N ARG A 120 10.70 -11.63 -2.93
CA ARG A 120 11.66 -12.09 -3.95
C ARG A 120 10.93 -12.77 -5.11
N ARG A 121 10.01 -13.69 -4.81
CA ARG A 121 9.23 -14.41 -5.82
C ARG A 121 8.38 -13.46 -6.66
N PHE A 122 7.81 -12.42 -6.04
CA PHE A 122 7.09 -11.39 -6.77
C PHE A 122 8.01 -10.59 -7.70
N VAL A 123 9.21 -10.19 -7.25
CA VAL A 123 10.18 -9.47 -8.09
C VAL A 123 10.59 -10.29 -9.31
N GLU A 124 10.92 -11.58 -9.12
CA GLU A 124 11.22 -12.51 -10.21
C GLU A 124 10.06 -12.59 -11.20
N PHE A 125 8.83 -12.78 -10.71
CA PHE A 125 7.64 -12.77 -11.55
C PHE A 125 7.47 -11.46 -12.33
N TYR A 126 7.58 -10.33 -11.65
CA TYR A 126 7.39 -9.02 -12.25
C TYR A 126 8.42 -8.72 -13.34
N SER A 127 9.70 -9.08 -13.11
CA SER A 127 10.77 -8.87 -14.10
C SER A 127 10.55 -9.63 -15.41
N THR A 128 9.93 -10.82 -15.37
CA THR A 128 9.64 -11.58 -16.59
C THR A 128 8.57 -10.93 -17.47
N GLN A 129 7.69 -10.13 -16.88
CA GLN A 129 6.59 -9.45 -17.57
C GLN A 129 6.94 -8.01 -17.96
N HIS A 130 7.85 -7.38 -17.22
CA HIS A 130 8.16 -5.95 -17.33
C HIS A 130 9.66 -5.69 -17.31
N ASN A 131 10.30 -5.92 -18.46
CA ASN A 131 11.72 -5.66 -18.62
C ASN A 131 12.04 -4.15 -18.47
N GLY A 132 13.15 -3.84 -17.79
CA GLY A 132 13.62 -2.47 -17.57
C GLY A 132 12.89 -1.68 -16.48
N ARG A 133 11.93 -2.27 -15.75
CA ARG A 133 11.25 -1.60 -14.63
C ARG A 133 11.88 -2.00 -13.29
N LYS A 134 12.05 -1.01 -12.40
CA LYS A 134 12.50 -1.22 -11.02
C LYS A 134 11.35 -0.93 -10.05
N LEU A 135 11.15 -1.82 -9.07
CA LEU A 135 10.16 -1.66 -8.02
C LEU A 135 10.78 -0.95 -6.81
N ASN A 136 10.11 0.10 -6.34
CA ASN A 136 10.44 0.78 -5.09
C ASN A 136 9.34 0.45 -4.06
N TRP A 137 9.73 -0.12 -2.92
CA TRP A 137 8.79 -0.60 -1.91
C TRP A 137 8.45 0.48 -0.90
N LEU A 138 7.16 0.64 -0.62
CA LEU A 138 6.61 1.62 0.33
C LEU A 138 6.06 0.92 1.59
N TYR A 139 6.94 0.33 2.39
CA TYR A 139 6.55 -0.50 3.55
C TYR A 139 5.72 0.23 4.62
N HIS A 140 5.87 1.55 4.74
CA HIS A 140 5.06 2.38 5.63
C HIS A 140 3.56 2.42 5.25
N LEU A 141 3.20 2.03 4.03
CA LEU A 141 1.83 1.89 3.56
C LEU A 141 1.35 0.43 3.58
N SER A 142 2.26 -0.51 3.84
CA SER A 142 1.98 -1.94 3.85
C SER A 142 1.45 -2.38 5.22
N LYS A 143 0.55 -3.36 5.18
CA LYS A 143 -0.07 -3.98 6.35
C LYS A 143 -0.21 -5.49 6.11
N GLY A 144 -0.37 -6.24 7.19
CA GLY A 144 -0.60 -7.67 7.14
C GLY A 144 -1.29 -8.15 8.42
N GLU A 145 -1.42 -9.46 8.52
CA GLU A 145 -2.07 -10.12 9.64
C GLU A 145 -1.08 -11.03 10.37
N LEU A 146 -1.10 -10.95 11.70
CA LEU A 146 -0.32 -11.82 12.58
C LEU A 146 -1.27 -12.67 13.42
N VAL A 147 -0.96 -13.95 13.53
CA VAL A 147 -1.71 -14.86 14.39
C VAL A 147 -0.93 -15.04 15.69
N THR A 148 -1.61 -14.81 16.81
CA THR A 148 -1.03 -14.94 18.14
C THR A 148 -1.22 -16.36 18.70
N HIS A 149 -0.15 -16.92 19.25
CA HIS A 149 -0.13 -18.23 19.92
C HIS A 149 0.23 -18.14 21.41
N CYS A 150 0.46 -16.92 21.92
CA CYS A 150 0.91 -16.66 23.29
C CYS A 150 -0.24 -16.38 24.27
N PHE A 151 -1.48 -16.28 23.81
CA PHE A 151 -2.65 -16.02 24.64
C PHE A 151 -3.52 -17.27 24.78
N LYS A 152 -4.39 -17.29 25.79
CA LYS A 152 -5.38 -18.37 25.99
C LYS A 152 -6.25 -18.59 24.75
N ASN A 153 -6.60 -17.50 24.06
CA ASN A 153 -7.34 -17.53 22.80
C ASN A 153 -6.43 -17.08 21.66
N ARG A 154 -6.63 -17.66 20.48
CA ARG A 154 -5.93 -17.26 19.26
C ARG A 154 -6.56 -15.98 18.71
N TYR A 155 -5.78 -14.91 18.62
CA TYR A 155 -6.19 -13.64 18.00
C TYR A 155 -5.44 -13.40 16.69
N THR A 156 -6.13 -12.80 15.72
CA THR A 156 -5.53 -12.25 14.49
C THR A 156 -5.39 -10.74 14.64
N LEU A 157 -4.16 -10.25 14.57
CA LEU A 157 -3.82 -8.84 14.68
C LEU A 157 -3.59 -8.25 13.30
N GLN A 158 -4.31 -7.19 12.94
CA GLN A 158 -3.97 -6.37 11.79
C GLN A 158 -2.89 -5.36 12.19
N ALA A 159 -1.74 -5.44 11.55
CA ALA A 159 -0.56 -4.66 11.91
C ALA A 159 0.07 -4.04 10.66
N SER A 160 0.67 -2.86 10.81
CA SER A 160 1.56 -2.32 9.77
C SER A 160 2.79 -3.23 9.62
N THR A 161 3.42 -3.22 8.45
CA THR A 161 4.65 -4.01 8.26
C THR A 161 5.76 -3.63 9.24
N TYR A 162 5.79 -2.37 9.71
CA TYR A 162 6.70 -1.94 10.78
C TYR A 162 6.37 -2.58 12.12
N GLN A 163 5.09 -2.63 12.50
CA GLN A 163 4.67 -3.33 13.71
C GLN A 163 4.94 -4.83 13.61
N MET A 164 4.74 -5.43 12.44
CA MET A 164 5.06 -6.84 12.21
C MET A 164 6.54 -7.13 12.41
N ALA A 165 7.41 -6.27 11.89
CA ALA A 165 8.86 -6.40 12.09
C ALA A 165 9.26 -6.33 13.57
N VAL A 166 8.54 -5.57 14.39
CA VAL A 166 8.77 -5.55 15.83
C VAL A 166 8.30 -6.85 16.48
N LEU A 167 7.05 -7.25 16.20
CA LEU A 167 6.39 -8.36 16.88
C LEU A 167 7.06 -9.71 16.56
N LEU A 168 7.53 -9.90 15.32
CA LEU A 168 8.19 -11.14 14.90
C LEU A 168 9.51 -11.40 15.66
N LEU A 169 10.20 -10.36 16.13
CA LEU A 169 11.43 -10.55 16.92
C LEU A 169 11.15 -11.25 18.26
N PHE A 170 9.95 -11.07 18.82
CA PHE A 170 9.58 -11.70 20.09
C PHE A 170 9.32 -13.21 19.98
N ASN A 171 9.33 -13.77 18.77
CA ASN A 171 9.31 -15.22 18.59
C ASN A 171 10.60 -15.88 19.12
N ASN A 172 11.73 -15.15 19.12
CA ASN A 172 13.04 -15.67 19.55
C ASN A 172 13.59 -14.97 20.80
N HIS A 173 12.93 -13.91 21.27
CA HIS A 173 13.43 -13.09 22.38
C HIS A 173 12.29 -12.65 23.31
N VAL A 174 12.47 -12.78 24.62
CA VAL A 174 11.51 -12.26 25.62
C VAL A 174 11.70 -10.77 25.87
N THR A 175 12.91 -10.27 25.69
CA THR A 175 13.27 -8.86 25.89
C THR A 175 14.32 -8.48 24.84
N ILE A 176 14.18 -7.29 24.26
CA ILE A 176 15.04 -6.78 23.20
C ILE A 176 15.42 -5.35 23.55
N ARG A 177 16.70 -5.00 23.44
CA ARG A 177 17.15 -3.63 23.65
C ARG A 177 16.83 -2.78 22.41
N LEU A 178 16.58 -1.49 22.62
CA LEU A 178 16.25 -0.58 21.51
C LEU A 178 17.35 -0.55 20.42
N GLY A 179 18.63 -0.63 20.78
CA GLY A 179 19.72 -0.68 19.81
C GLY A 179 19.70 -1.93 18.92
N ASP A 180 19.35 -3.09 19.49
CA ASP A 180 19.23 -4.34 18.72
C ASP A 180 18.03 -4.24 17.76
N PHE A 181 16.93 -3.66 18.21
CA PHE A 181 15.75 -3.37 17.39
C PHE A 181 16.07 -2.49 16.18
N GLU A 182 16.81 -1.39 16.39
CA GLU A 182 17.26 -0.49 15.32
C GLU A 182 18.15 -1.20 14.32
N SER A 183 19.06 -2.07 14.80
CA SER A 183 19.99 -2.80 13.94
C SER A 183 19.28 -3.78 13.01
N VAL A 184 18.25 -4.47 13.51
CA VAL A 184 17.53 -5.50 12.74
C VAL A 184 16.51 -4.87 11.80
N THR A 185 15.78 -3.84 12.23
CA THR A 185 14.70 -3.24 11.43
C THR A 185 15.14 -2.06 10.57
N GLN A 186 16.28 -1.44 10.89
CA GLN A 186 16.76 -0.16 10.35
C GLN A 186 15.83 1.04 10.63
N LEU A 187 14.79 0.86 11.44
CA LEU A 187 13.90 1.93 11.85
C LEU A 187 14.55 2.74 12.96
N LYS A 188 14.66 4.06 12.76
CA LYS A 188 15.12 4.97 13.81
C LYS A 188 13.94 5.36 14.72
N PRO A 189 14.17 5.51 16.04
CA PRO A 189 13.18 6.07 16.94
C PRO A 189 12.91 7.51 16.51
N VAL A 190 11.66 7.80 16.20
CA VAL A 190 11.22 9.18 16.05
C VAL A 190 11.18 9.75 17.47
N ARG A 191 12.07 10.70 17.78
CA ARG A 191 11.93 11.49 18.99
C ARG A 191 10.56 12.17 18.90
N CYS A 192 9.62 11.75 19.74
CA CYS A 192 8.42 12.55 19.98
C CYS A 192 8.92 13.87 20.55
N LEU A 193 9.01 14.90 19.70
CA LEU A 193 9.17 16.27 20.13
C LEU A 193 7.87 16.62 20.87
N TYR A 194 7.91 16.48 22.19
CA TYR A 194 7.02 17.20 23.09
C TYR A 194 7.58 18.61 23.28
#